data_AF-A0A2K1Q1Z0-F1
#
_entry.id   AF-A0A2K1Q1Z0-F1
#
_cell.length_a   1.000
_cell.length_b   1.000
_cell.length_c   1.000
_cell.angle_alpha   90.00
_cell.angle_beta   90.00
_cell.angle_gamma   90.00
#
_symmetry.space_group_name_H-M   'P 1'
#
loop_
_entity.id
_entity.type
_entity.pdbx_description
1 polymer ?
#
loop_
_entity_poly.entity_id
_entity_poly.type
_entity_poly.pdbx_seq_one_letter_code
_entity_poly.pdbx_strand_id
1 'polypeptide(L)'
;MRVEGRLVFNNSDQVVQAALDGFGLACVPESMVKELLKGKRLRRVLADWCPPFPGFHLYYPSRRQHSPAFALLVATLRERARR
;
A
#
# COMPACT_ATOMS: atom_id res chain seq x y z
N MET A 1 -16.66 7.91 11.82
CA MET A 1 -16.78 9.04 10.89
C MET A 1 -17.45 8.52 9.63
N ARG A 2 -18.72 8.84 9.39
CA ARG A 2 -19.46 8.38 8.22
C ARG A 2 -19.20 9.37 7.09
N VAL A 3 -18.48 8.93 6.08
CA VAL A 3 -18.19 9.76 4.90
C VAL A 3 -19.41 9.69 3.99
N GLU A 4 -20.09 10.81 3.77
CA GLU A 4 -21.15 10.90 2.76
C GLU A 4 -20.49 11.07 1.38
N GLY A 5 -20.18 9.94 0.75
CA GLY A 5 -19.69 9.86 -0.62
C GLY A 5 -20.63 9.01 -1.46
N ARG A 6 -20.72 9.29 -2.77
CA ARG A 6 -21.57 8.52 -3.71
C ARG A 6 -21.14 7.04 -3.81
N LEU A 7 -19.88 6.73 -3.47
CA LEU A 7 -19.31 5.38 -3.46
C LEU A 7 -18.40 5.23 -2.24
N VAL A 8 -18.61 4.16 -1.46
CA VAL A 8 -17.77 3.80 -0.31
C VAL A 8 -17.40 2.34 -0.43
N PHE A 9 -16.11 2.03 -0.35
CA PHE A 9 -15.57 0.69 -0.50
C PHE A 9 -14.78 0.28 0.74
N ASN A 10 -14.73 -1.02 1.02
CA ASN A 10 -13.94 -1.59 2.10
C ASN A 10 -12.65 -2.27 1.62
N ASN A 11 -12.41 -2.31 0.30
CA ASN A 11 -11.19 -2.84 -0.31
C ASN A 11 -10.55 -1.83 -1.28
N SER A 12 -9.22 -1.76 -1.25
CA SER A 12 -8.44 -0.84 -2.09
C SER A 12 -8.52 -1.17 -3.58
N ASP A 13 -8.69 -2.45 -3.95
CA ASP A 13 -8.83 -2.83 -5.37
C ASP A 13 -10.08 -2.22 -6.01
N GLN A 14 -11.19 -2.19 -5.25
CA GLN A 14 -12.44 -1.58 -5.70
C GLN A 14 -12.32 -0.06 -5.83
N VAL A 15 -11.58 0.57 -4.92
CA VAL A 15 -11.26 2.02 -5.01
C VAL A 15 -10.45 2.32 -6.27
N VAL A 16 -9.47 1.48 -6.61
CA VAL A 16 -8.67 1.64 -7.84
C VAL A 16 -9.53 1.46 -9.10
N GLN A 17 -10.40 0.45 -9.14
CA GLN A 17 -11.30 0.28 -10.27
C GLN A 17 -12.26 1.46 -10.42
N ALA A 18 -12.85 1.95 -9.34
CA ALA A 18 -13.71 3.13 -9.39
C ALA A 18 -13.00 4.38 -9.95
N ALA A 19 -11.71 4.56 -9.63
CA ALA A 19 -10.91 5.64 -10.21
C ALA A 19 -10.61 5.42 -11.70
N LEU A 20 -10.36 4.18 -12.13
CA LEU A 20 -10.20 3.83 -13.55
C LEU A 20 -11.48 4.07 -14.36
N ASP A 21 -12.64 3.83 -13.75
CA ASP A 21 -13.96 4.04 -14.35
C ASP A 21 -14.41 5.52 -14.32
N GLY A 22 -13.58 6.41 -13.76
CA GLY A 22 -13.83 7.85 -13.76
C GLY A 22 -14.73 8.36 -12.63
N PHE A 23 -14.94 7.58 -11.58
CA PHE A 23 -15.78 7.98 -10.44
C PHE A 23 -15.08 8.92 -9.44
N GLY A 24 -13.80 9.27 -9.65
CA GLY A 24 -13.11 10.29 -8.85
C GLY A 24 -11.64 9.97 -8.56
N LEU A 25 -11.17 10.41 -7.39
CA LEU A 25 -9.79 10.26 -6.94
C LEU A 25 -9.65 9.06 -5.99
N ALA A 26 -8.52 8.36 -6.07
CA ALA A 26 -8.13 7.28 -5.17
C ALA A 26 -6.90 7.67 -4.36
N CYS A 27 -6.96 7.49 -3.04
CA CYS A 27 -5.79 7.61 -2.14
C CYS A 27 -5.36 6.20 -1.74
N VAL A 28 -4.37 5.65 -2.45
CA VAL A 28 -3.89 4.27 -2.28
C VAL A 28 -2.36 4.22 -2.38
N PRO A 29 -1.70 3.18 -1.84
CA PRO A 29 -0.25 3.01 -2.00
C PRO A 29 0.16 2.94 -3.48
N GLU A 30 1.26 3.62 -3.84
CA GLU A 30 1.74 3.68 -5.23
C GLU A 30 2.07 2.28 -5.79
N SER A 31 2.50 1.35 -4.94
CA SER A 31 2.78 -0.04 -5.32
C SER A 31 1.58 -0.75 -5.95
N MET A 32 0.35 -0.37 -5.61
CA MET A 32 -0.86 -0.96 -6.19
C MET A 32 -1.17 -0.45 -7.61
N VAL A 33 -0.74 0.76 -7.95
CA VAL A 33 -1.14 1.46 -9.18
C VAL A 33 0.05 1.75 -10.11
N LYS A 34 1.25 1.28 -9.77
CA LYS A 34 2.50 1.56 -10.49
C LYS A 34 2.40 1.29 -12.00
N GLU A 35 1.83 0.14 -12.39
CA GLU A 35 1.67 -0.21 -13.80
C GLU A 35 0.57 0.61 -14.49
N LEU A 36 -0.49 1.00 -13.76
CA LEU A 36 -1.55 1.87 -14.27
C LEU A 36 -1.05 3.30 -14.51
N LEU A 37 -0.15 3.79 -13.65
CA LEU A 37 0.53 5.08 -13.82
C LEU A 37 1.47 5.04 -15.02
N LYS A 38 2.30 3.98 -15.15
CA LYS A 38 3.18 3.79 -16.32
C LYS A 38 2.39 3.73 -17.61
N GLY A 39 1.27 3.00 -17.61
CA GLY A 39 0.36 2.88 -18.75
C GLY A 39 -0.50 4.12 -19.00
N LYS A 40 -0.33 5.21 -18.23
CA LYS A 40 -1.14 6.45 -18.30
C LYS A 40 -2.65 6.24 -18.17
N ARG A 41 -3.08 5.11 -17.60
CA ARG A 41 -4.48 4.83 -17.27
C ARG A 41 -4.93 5.57 -16.02
N LEU A 42 -3.98 5.88 -15.14
CA LEU A 42 -4.16 6.78 -14.01
C LEU A 42 -3.12 7.89 -14.07
N ARG A 43 -3.43 9.03 -13.44
CA ARG A 43 -2.52 10.15 -13.29
C ARG A 43 -2.36 10.48 -11.81
N ARG A 44 -1.11 10.61 -11.35
CA ARG A 44 -0.83 11.10 -9.99
C ARG A 44 -1.17 12.58 -9.89
N VAL A 45 -1.94 12.94 -8.88
CA VAL A 45 -2.35 14.31 -8.54
C VAL A 45 -2.06 14.57 -7.06
N LEU A 46 -2.05 15.85 -6.65
CA LEU A 46 -1.85 16.25 -5.25
C LEU A 46 -0.57 15.68 -4.61
N ALA A 47 0.50 15.49 -5.39
CA ALA A 47 1.73 14.87 -4.90
C ALA A 47 2.35 15.65 -3.72
N ASP A 48 2.22 16.99 -3.73
CA ASP A 48 2.73 17.87 -2.67
C ASP A 48 1.99 17.73 -1.33
N TRP A 49 0.82 17.07 -1.35
CA TRP A 49 -0.04 16.86 -0.19
C TRP A 49 0.05 15.44 0.37
N CYS A 50 0.92 14.59 -0.20
CA CYS A 50 1.11 13.21 0.24
C CYS A 50 2.32 13.11 1.17
N PRO A 51 2.14 12.70 2.45
CA PRO A 51 3.28 12.43 3.32
C PRO A 51 4.08 11.22 2.81
N PRO A 52 5.39 11.14 3.11
CA PRO A 52 6.19 9.98 2.77
C PRO A 52 5.60 8.71 3.40
N PHE A 53 5.46 7.66 2.61
CA PHE A 53 5.06 6.35 3.12
C PHE A 53 6.29 5.69 3.77
N PRO A 54 6.31 5.46 5.10
CA PRO A 54 7.48 4.91 5.80
C PRO A 54 7.73 3.42 5.47
N GLY A 55 6.87 2.82 4.64
CA GLY A 55 6.96 1.41 4.28
C GLY A 55 6.25 0.50 5.27
N PHE A 56 6.30 -0.79 4.95
CA PHE A 56 5.75 -1.83 5.81
C PHE A 56 6.73 -2.19 6.93
N HIS A 57 6.18 -2.48 8.10
CA HIS A 57 6.96 -2.84 9.29
C HIS A 57 6.70 -4.31 9.65
N LEU A 58 7.75 -5.03 10.02
CA LEU A 58 7.64 -6.39 10.52
C LEU A 58 7.48 -6.36 12.04
N TYR A 59 6.30 -6.69 12.54
CA TYR A 59 6.02 -6.77 13.97
C TYR A 59 6.12 -8.21 14.47
N TYR A 60 6.97 -8.44 15.48
CA TYR A 60 7.09 -9.73 16.15
C TYR A 60 7.58 -9.55 17.61
N PRO A 61 7.18 -10.42 18.55
CA PRO A 61 7.54 -10.28 19.95
C PRO A 61 9.02 -10.60 20.18
N SER A 62 9.77 -9.69 20.81
CA SER A 62 11.21 -9.84 21.05
C SER A 62 11.58 -10.88 22.13
N ARG A 63 10.62 -11.30 22.96
CA ARG A 63 10.89 -12.03 24.21
C ARG A 63 10.77 -13.56 24.11
N ARG A 64 10.44 -14.10 22.94
CA ARG A 64 10.44 -15.55 22.71
C ARG A 64 11.74 -15.97 22.04
N GLN A 65 12.33 -17.07 22.49
CA GLN A 65 13.35 -17.75 21.69
C GLN A 65 12.71 -18.12 20.35
N HIS A 66 13.03 -17.34 19.32
CA HIS A 66 12.54 -17.59 17.98
C HIS A 66 13.14 -18.89 17.47
N SER A 67 12.33 -19.69 16.76
CA SER A 67 12.86 -20.86 16.08
C SER A 67 13.90 -20.42 15.04
N PRO A 68 14.89 -21.26 14.71
CA PRO A 68 15.85 -20.97 13.65
C PRO A 68 15.18 -20.63 12.31
N ALA A 69 14.07 -21.29 11.98
CA ALA A 69 13.28 -21.01 10.79
C ALA A 69 12.68 -19.59 10.81
N PHE A 70 12.17 -19.13 11.95
CA PHE A 70 11.64 -17.76 12.07
C PHE A 70 12.75 -16.72 11.95
N ALA A 71 13.91 -16.95 12.58
CA ALA A 71 15.06 -16.07 12.47
C ALA A 71 15.52 -15.92 11.00
N LEU A 72 15.57 -17.04 10.27
CA LEU A 72 15.92 -17.06 8.84
C LEU A 72 14.89 -16.28 8.00
N LEU A 73 13.59 -16.45 8.28
CA LEU A 73 12.53 -15.69 7.59
C LEU A 73 12.67 -14.19 7.84
N VAL A 74 12.82 -13.77 9.10
CA VAL A 74 13.00 -12.35 9.47
C VAL A 74 14.22 -11.75 8.77
N ALA A 75 15.35 -12.47 8.78
CA ALA A 75 16.57 -12.03 8.10
C ALA A 75 16.34 -11.87 6.59
N THR A 76 15.69 -12.85 5.96
CA THR A 76 15.41 -12.83 4.51
C THR A 76 14.48 -11.67 4.12
N LEU A 77 13.43 -11.43 4.91
CA LEU A 77 12.49 -10.33 4.66
C LEU A 77 13.13 -8.96 4.88
N ARG A 78 14.04 -8.82 5.87
CA ARG A 78 14.81 -7.59 6.09
C ARG A 78 15.78 -7.28 4.96
N GLU A 79 16.48 -8.29 4.45
CA GLU A 79 17.40 -8.12 3.32
C GLU A 79 16.67 -7.70 2.04
N ARG A 80 15.51 -8.29 1.76
CA ARG A 80 14.68 -7.88 0.61
C ARG A 80 14.16 -6.45 0.72
N ALA A 81 13.89 -5.96 1.93
CA ALA A 81 13.42 -4.59 2.14
C ALA A 81 14.54 -3.53 1.99
N ARG A 82 15.82 -3.93 2.05
CA ARG A 82 16.97 -3.04 1.83
C ARG A 82 17.42 -2.94 0.36
N ARG A 83 16.95 -3.85 -0.50
CA ARG A 83 17.23 -3.86 -1.94
C ARG A 83 16.11 -3.14 -2.70
#